data_AF-A0A956SAJ9-F1
#
_entry.id   AF-A0A956SAJ9-F1
#
_cell.length_a   1.000
_cell.length_b   1.000
_cell.length_c   1.000
_cell.angle_alpha   90.00
_cell.angle_beta   90.00
_cell.angle_gamma   90.00
#
_symmetry.space_group_name_H-M   'P 1'
#
loop_
_entity.id
_entity.type
_entity.pdbx_description
1 polymer ?
#
loop_
_entity_poly.entity_id
_entity_poly.type
_entity_poly.pdbx_seq_one_letter_code
_entity_poly.pdbx_strand_id
1 'polypeptide(L)'
;MTPTRTWLLAAFLFVSLLATHARAAEPPGLNDAAARDRLEEMERAGVLADPWWARAYWLRAETAPTEQARTADLRWALRFDPDFTRARRDLAFSLLRQRDGEFAEQLRLAVTRSLSSFPGQIRALLGVFAVAFGATLLATVALATLAVAKILPRVHHGLRERLLFLPAELRSGVALLTIALPLLVALTLPPTAAVFWALLFGLVGTWTRLDRGERRVGVVALVTLLATPIALSAWTRLGDPLLPGSYLYSLWDLQVGIDATATSNVDTNAPKSAEP
;
A
#
# COMPACT_ATOMS: atom_id res chain seq x y z
N MET A 1 1.23 -23.84 -31.85
CA MET A 1 0.47 -22.69 -31.35
C MET A 1 -0.80 -22.56 -32.18
N THR A 2 -1.99 -22.69 -31.58
CA THR A 2 -3.25 -22.74 -32.32
C THR A 2 -3.85 -21.34 -32.54
N PRO A 3 -4.36 -21.04 -33.75
CA PRO A 3 -4.84 -19.70 -34.14
C PRO A 3 -6.05 -19.22 -33.34
N THR A 4 -6.69 -20.08 -32.54
CA THR A 4 -7.88 -19.74 -31.73
C THR A 4 -7.57 -18.88 -30.51
N ARG A 5 -6.33 -18.93 -29.96
CA ARG A 5 -5.97 -18.12 -28.78
C ARG A 5 -5.71 -16.64 -29.10
N THR A 6 -5.23 -16.33 -30.30
CA THR A 6 -4.97 -14.95 -30.74
C THR A 6 -6.26 -14.15 -30.95
N TRP A 7 -7.33 -14.79 -31.44
CA TRP A 7 -8.62 -14.13 -31.63
C TRP A 7 -9.34 -13.76 -30.33
N LEU A 8 -9.25 -14.61 -29.29
CA LEU A 8 -9.86 -14.31 -27.98
C LEU A 8 -9.15 -13.14 -27.28
N LEU A 9 -7.82 -13.05 -27.40
CA LEU A 9 -7.06 -11.91 -26.88
C LEU A 9 -7.38 -10.62 -27.64
N ALA A 10 -7.47 -10.68 -28.97
CA ALA A 10 -7.85 -9.53 -29.78
C ALA A 10 -9.28 -9.04 -29.47
N ALA A 11 -10.25 -9.96 -29.32
CA ALA A 11 -11.62 -9.62 -28.96
C ALA A 11 -11.70 -9.02 -27.55
N PHE A 12 -10.96 -9.56 -26.57
CA PHE A 12 -10.92 -9.03 -25.21
C PHE A 12 -10.29 -7.63 -25.13
N LEU A 13 -9.21 -7.41 -25.88
CA LEU A 13 -8.58 -6.10 -26.01
C LEU A 13 -9.50 -5.10 -26.73
N PHE A 14 -10.20 -5.52 -27.79
CA PHE A 14 -11.11 -4.66 -28.53
C PHE A 14 -12.34 -4.25 -27.70
N VAL A 15 -12.94 -5.18 -26.94
CA VAL A 15 -14.03 -4.87 -26.00
C VAL A 15 -13.55 -3.94 -24.89
N SER A 16 -12.34 -4.15 -24.37
CA SER A 16 -11.74 -3.24 -23.38
C SER A 16 -11.50 -1.85 -23.98
N LEU A 17 -11.04 -1.75 -25.22
CA LEU A 17 -10.80 -0.48 -25.92
C LEU A 17 -12.11 0.28 -26.18
N LEU A 18 -13.15 -0.42 -26.62
CA LEU A 18 -14.51 0.12 -26.83
C LEU A 18 -15.17 0.57 -25.52
N ALA A 19 -15.02 -0.21 -24.44
CA ALA A 19 -15.50 0.17 -23.11
C ALA A 19 -14.75 1.39 -22.54
N THR A 20 -13.55 1.67 -23.05
CA THR A 20 -12.76 2.86 -22.67
C THR A 20 -13.13 4.07 -23.54
N HIS A 21 -13.46 3.87 -24.82
CA HIS A 21 -13.89 4.96 -25.72
C HIS A 21 -15.34 5.41 -25.47
N ALA A 22 -16.23 4.51 -25.03
CA ALA A 22 -17.57 4.88 -24.60
C ALA A 22 -17.60 5.75 -23.32
N ARG A 23 -16.46 5.98 -22.66
CA ARG A 23 -16.32 6.79 -21.45
C ARG A 23 -15.96 8.26 -21.71
N ALA A 24 -15.80 8.68 -22.96
CA ALA A 24 -15.34 10.02 -23.31
C ALA A 24 -16.36 10.81 -24.17
N ALA A 25 -17.66 10.49 -24.05
CA ALA A 25 -18.66 11.48 -24.43
C ALA A 25 -18.54 12.61 -23.39
N GLU A 26 -18.00 13.76 -23.80
CA GLU A 26 -18.06 14.98 -23.01
C GLU A 26 -19.50 15.15 -22.53
N PRO A 27 -19.72 15.32 -21.21
CA PRO A 27 -21.06 15.45 -20.70
C PRO A 27 -21.73 16.64 -21.41
N PRO A 28 -22.91 16.46 -22.03
CA PRO A 28 -23.68 17.57 -22.60
C PRO A 28 -23.72 18.70 -21.56
N GLY A 29 -23.37 19.92 -22.01
CA GLY A 29 -22.99 21.05 -21.16
C GLY A 29 -23.60 21.00 -19.76
N LEU A 30 -22.83 20.51 -18.79
CA LEU A 30 -23.19 20.47 -17.38
C LEU A 30 -23.36 21.91 -16.91
N ASN A 31 -24.57 22.44 -17.02
CA ASN A 31 -24.97 23.69 -16.40
C ASN A 31 -25.88 23.40 -15.21
N ASP A 32 -25.82 24.28 -14.22
CA ASP A 32 -26.57 24.07 -12.98
C ASP A 32 -28.09 24.20 -13.18
N ALA A 33 -28.54 24.78 -14.30
CA ALA A 33 -29.95 24.86 -14.67
C ALA A 33 -30.51 23.49 -15.08
N ALA A 34 -29.86 22.82 -16.02
CA ALA A 34 -30.20 21.48 -16.48
C ALA A 34 -30.11 20.46 -15.34
N ALA A 35 -29.18 20.65 -14.41
CA ALA A 35 -29.11 19.81 -13.21
C ALA A 35 -30.30 20.00 -12.27
N ARG A 36 -30.81 21.23 -12.10
CA ARG A 36 -32.04 21.48 -11.33
C ARG A 36 -33.24 20.87 -12.04
N ASP A 37 -33.39 21.12 -13.33
CA ASP A 37 -34.49 20.58 -14.14
C ASP A 37 -34.52 19.05 -14.07
N ARG A 38 -33.33 18.42 -14.12
CA ARG A 38 -33.20 16.97 -13.99
C ARG A 38 -33.54 16.46 -12.59
N LEU A 39 -33.12 17.15 -11.53
CA LEU A 39 -33.51 16.76 -10.16
C LEU A 39 -35.01 16.87 -9.96
N GLU A 40 -35.65 17.92 -10.49
CA GLU A 40 -37.11 18.06 -10.44
C GLU A 40 -37.81 16.95 -11.22
N GLU A 41 -37.27 16.57 -12.39
CA GLU A 41 -37.78 15.43 -13.15
C GLU A 41 -37.66 14.12 -12.36
N MET A 42 -36.51 13.86 -11.73
CA MET A 42 -36.29 12.69 -10.87
C MET A 42 -37.27 12.67 -9.70
N GLU A 43 -37.49 13.81 -9.05
CA GLU A 43 -38.44 13.95 -7.94
C GLU A 43 -39.88 13.65 -8.40
N ARG A 44 -40.31 14.23 -9.52
CA ARG A 44 -41.63 13.95 -10.12
C ARG A 44 -41.79 12.48 -10.52
N ALA A 45 -40.71 11.85 -11.00
CA ALA A 45 -40.70 10.46 -11.43
C ALA A 45 -40.48 9.45 -10.26
N GLY A 46 -40.22 9.93 -9.04
CA GLY A 46 -39.88 9.08 -7.89
C GLY A 46 -38.55 8.33 -8.04
N VAL A 47 -37.65 8.81 -8.91
CA VAL A 47 -36.33 8.23 -9.12
C VAL A 47 -35.40 8.67 -7.99
N LEU A 48 -34.93 7.70 -7.20
CA LEU A 48 -34.11 7.99 -6.01
C LEU A 48 -32.65 8.32 -6.32
N ALA A 49 -32.12 7.87 -7.46
CA ALA A 49 -30.73 8.10 -7.82
C ALA A 49 -30.50 8.11 -9.34
N ASP A 50 -29.60 8.96 -9.80
CA ASP A 50 -29.08 9.00 -11.18
C ASP A 50 -27.54 8.93 -11.14
N PRO A 51 -26.96 7.70 -11.21
CA PRO A 51 -25.53 7.49 -11.09
C PRO A 51 -24.71 8.17 -12.20
N TRP A 52 -25.32 8.41 -13.36
CA TRP A 52 -24.64 9.03 -14.48
C TRP A 52 -24.40 10.51 -14.20
N TRP A 53 -25.43 11.24 -13.77
CA TRP A 53 -25.33 12.65 -13.38
C TRP A 53 -24.42 12.83 -12.16
N ALA A 54 -24.52 11.94 -11.18
CA ALA A 54 -23.65 11.94 -10.01
C ALA A 54 -22.16 11.83 -10.42
N ARG A 55 -21.83 10.89 -11.31
CA ARG A 55 -20.47 10.71 -11.84
C ARG A 55 -19.99 11.91 -12.66
N ALA A 56 -20.86 12.49 -13.47
CA ALA A 56 -20.53 13.65 -14.30
C ALA A 56 -20.11 14.86 -13.45
N TYR A 57 -20.86 15.14 -12.38
CA TYR A 57 -20.51 16.19 -11.42
C TYR A 57 -19.26 15.88 -10.59
N TRP A 58 -19.04 14.63 -10.21
CA TRP A 58 -17.81 14.23 -9.53
C TRP A 58 -16.57 14.43 -10.42
N LEU A 59 -16.65 14.10 -11.72
CA LEU A 59 -15.57 14.36 -12.68
C LEU A 59 -15.33 15.86 -12.88
N ARG A 60 -16.40 16.68 -12.97
CA ARG A 60 -16.27 18.15 -13.03
C ARG A 60 -15.52 18.70 -11.81
N ALA A 61 -15.83 18.17 -10.64
CA ALA A 61 -15.18 18.54 -9.38
C ALA A 61 -13.67 18.24 -9.37
N GLU A 62 -13.20 17.16 -10.04
CA GLU A 62 -11.77 16.86 -10.15
C GLU A 62 -11.00 17.93 -10.92
N THR A 63 -11.67 18.59 -11.87
CA THR A 63 -11.12 19.65 -12.72
C THR A 63 -11.49 21.07 -12.28
N ALA A 64 -12.15 21.22 -11.12
CA ALA A 64 -12.67 22.51 -10.69
C ALA A 64 -11.51 23.50 -10.38
N PRO A 65 -11.64 24.78 -10.80
CA PRO A 65 -10.55 25.76 -10.65
C PRO A 65 -10.35 26.23 -9.20
N THR A 66 -11.35 26.05 -8.34
CA THR A 66 -11.32 26.45 -6.93
C THR A 66 -11.89 25.36 -6.03
N GLU A 67 -11.43 25.28 -4.78
CA GLU A 67 -11.97 24.34 -3.80
C GLU A 67 -13.46 24.60 -3.49
N GLN A 68 -13.93 25.85 -3.59
CA GLN A 68 -15.37 26.16 -3.48
C GLN A 68 -16.19 25.57 -4.63
N ALA A 69 -15.72 25.72 -5.87
CA ALA A 69 -16.38 25.10 -7.04
C ALA A 69 -16.35 23.57 -6.94
N ARG A 70 -15.22 22.99 -6.51
CA ARG A 70 -15.10 21.57 -6.22
C ARG A 70 -16.13 21.08 -5.20
N THR A 71 -16.27 21.81 -4.09
CA THR A 71 -17.22 21.48 -3.02
C THR A 71 -18.67 21.57 -3.51
N ALA A 72 -18.99 22.59 -4.32
CA ALA A 72 -20.32 22.73 -4.93
C ALA A 72 -20.64 21.56 -5.88
N ASP A 73 -19.69 21.17 -6.72
CA ASP A 73 -19.84 20.06 -7.66
C ASP A 73 -19.97 18.71 -6.94
N LEU A 74 -19.20 18.48 -5.87
CA LEU A 74 -19.33 17.29 -5.04
C LEU A 74 -20.68 17.24 -4.32
N ARG A 75 -21.21 18.39 -3.87
CA ARG A 75 -22.56 18.47 -3.30
C ARG A 75 -23.63 18.16 -4.34
N TRP A 76 -23.45 18.60 -5.60
CA TRP A 76 -24.32 18.20 -6.71
C TRP A 76 -24.29 16.70 -6.97
N ALA A 77 -23.09 16.10 -7.01
CA ALA A 77 -22.94 14.67 -7.19
C ALA A 77 -23.73 13.86 -6.13
N LEU A 78 -23.72 14.31 -4.87
CA LEU A 78 -24.46 13.68 -3.78
C LEU A 78 -25.97 13.94 -3.79
N ARG A 79 -26.45 14.97 -4.49
CA ARG A 79 -27.90 15.18 -4.71
C ARG A 79 -28.45 14.17 -5.72
N PHE A 80 -27.68 13.87 -6.77
CA PHE A 80 -28.06 12.89 -7.78
C PHE A 80 -27.91 11.46 -7.30
N ASP A 81 -26.92 11.16 -6.46
CA ASP A 81 -26.76 9.86 -5.84
C ASP A 81 -26.27 10.04 -4.38
N PRO A 82 -27.18 10.01 -3.40
CA PRO A 82 -26.84 10.15 -1.99
C PRO A 82 -25.86 9.08 -1.47
N ASP A 83 -25.77 7.93 -2.15
CA ASP A 83 -24.90 6.81 -1.79
C ASP A 83 -23.58 6.80 -2.57
N PHE A 84 -23.31 7.87 -3.33
CA PHE A 84 -22.09 7.98 -4.10
C PHE A 84 -20.85 8.18 -3.21
N THR A 85 -20.29 7.05 -2.77
CA THR A 85 -19.27 6.98 -1.70
C THR A 85 -17.99 7.74 -2.05
N ARG A 86 -17.60 7.76 -3.34
CA ARG A 86 -16.42 8.51 -3.80
C ARG A 86 -16.61 10.02 -3.64
N ALA A 87 -17.72 10.56 -4.13
CA ALA A 87 -18.04 11.97 -3.99
C ALA A 87 -18.11 12.40 -2.51
N ARG A 88 -18.68 11.55 -1.64
CA ARG A 88 -18.77 11.83 -0.21
C ARG A 88 -17.40 11.87 0.47
N ARG A 89 -16.51 10.93 0.14
CA ARG A 89 -15.13 10.91 0.65
C ARG A 89 -14.37 12.15 0.20
N ASP A 90 -14.44 12.47 -1.08
CA ASP A 90 -13.71 13.61 -1.64
C ASP A 90 -14.27 14.94 -1.09
N LEU A 91 -15.59 15.02 -0.83
CA LEU A 91 -16.21 16.15 -0.15
C LEU A 91 -15.68 16.31 1.28
N ALA A 92 -15.59 15.23 2.04
CA ALA A 92 -15.00 15.26 3.38
C ALA A 92 -13.56 15.80 3.33
N PHE A 93 -12.73 15.35 2.39
CA PHE A 93 -11.37 15.88 2.26
C PHE A 93 -11.32 17.37 1.86
N SER A 94 -12.19 17.82 0.96
CA SER A 94 -12.29 19.25 0.62
C SER A 94 -12.72 20.10 1.83
N LEU A 95 -13.68 19.62 2.64
CA LEU A 95 -14.12 20.31 3.86
C LEU A 95 -13.03 20.33 4.95
N LEU A 96 -12.25 19.25 5.09
CA LEU A 96 -11.09 19.21 5.99
C LEU A 96 -10.07 20.28 5.65
N ARG A 97 -9.74 20.42 4.35
CA ARG A 97 -8.80 21.44 3.87
C ARG A 97 -9.31 22.86 4.15
N GLN A 98 -10.62 23.08 4.07
CA GLN A 98 -11.27 24.36 4.38
C GLN A 98 -11.41 24.62 5.88
N ARG A 99 -11.05 23.66 6.75
CA ARG A 99 -11.27 23.70 8.20
C ARG A 99 -12.73 23.94 8.59
N ASP A 100 -13.66 23.45 7.76
CA ASP A 100 -15.08 23.61 7.98
C ASP A 100 -15.59 22.58 9.01
N GLY A 101 -16.45 23.02 9.93
CA GLY A 101 -17.00 22.19 11.02
C GLY A 101 -17.88 21.04 10.54
N GLU A 102 -18.40 21.13 9.31
CA GLU A 102 -19.18 20.06 8.66
C GLU A 102 -18.35 18.81 8.31
N PHE A 103 -17.02 18.90 8.37
CA PHE A 103 -16.11 17.79 8.04
C PHE A 103 -16.40 16.52 8.85
N ALA A 104 -16.49 16.67 10.18
CA ALA A 104 -16.61 15.53 11.07
C ALA A 104 -17.89 14.73 10.79
N GLU A 105 -18.99 15.41 10.46
CA GLU A 105 -20.27 14.75 10.17
C GLU A 105 -20.28 14.08 8.79
N GLN A 106 -19.72 14.73 7.75
CA GLN A 106 -19.62 14.12 6.43
C GLN A 106 -18.69 12.91 6.43
N LEU A 107 -17.56 12.99 7.15
CA LEU A 107 -16.64 11.86 7.34
C LEU A 107 -17.33 10.72 8.09
N ARG A 108 -18.02 11.04 9.20
CA ARG A 108 -18.79 10.05 9.97
C ARG A 108 -19.78 9.31 9.06
N LEU A 109 -20.62 10.03 8.32
CA LEU A 109 -21.61 9.43 7.42
C LEU A 109 -20.95 8.60 6.30
N ALA A 110 -19.83 9.06 5.74
CA ALA A 110 -19.08 8.31 4.72
C ALA A 110 -18.53 7.00 5.27
N VAL A 111 -17.92 7.04 6.46
CA VAL A 111 -17.34 5.88 7.13
C VAL A 111 -18.44 4.91 7.54
N THR A 112 -19.51 5.38 8.19
CA THR A 112 -20.62 4.52 8.62
C THR A 112 -21.28 3.82 7.44
N ARG A 113 -21.54 4.54 6.33
CA ARG A 113 -22.12 3.91 5.13
C ARG A 113 -21.16 2.95 4.45
N SER A 114 -19.90 3.34 4.30
CA SER A 114 -18.87 2.46 3.74
C SER A 114 -18.78 1.16 4.54
N LEU A 115 -18.73 1.23 5.87
CA LEU A 115 -18.68 0.07 6.76
C LEU A 115 -19.99 -0.73 6.81
N SER A 116 -21.14 -0.11 6.51
CA SER A 116 -22.42 -0.84 6.41
C SER A 116 -22.60 -1.56 5.07
N SER A 117 -21.88 -1.14 4.03
CA SER A 117 -21.95 -1.77 2.71
C SER A 117 -21.14 -3.08 2.70
N PHE A 118 -21.70 -4.17 2.17
CA PHE A 118 -20.99 -5.45 2.05
C PHE A 118 -19.60 -5.34 1.37
N PRO A 119 -19.43 -4.57 0.27
CA PRO A 119 -18.12 -4.35 -0.32
C PRO A 119 -17.15 -3.57 0.58
N GLY A 120 -17.67 -2.61 1.37
CA GLY A 120 -16.86 -1.84 2.30
C GLY A 120 -16.47 -2.63 3.54
N GLN A 121 -17.32 -3.55 4.01
CA GLN A 121 -16.95 -4.54 5.03
C GLN A 121 -15.81 -5.42 4.53
N ILE A 122 -15.91 -5.96 3.32
CA ILE A 122 -14.84 -6.78 2.72
C ILE A 122 -13.53 -5.99 2.63
N ARG A 123 -13.57 -4.73 2.15
CA ARG A 123 -12.36 -3.89 2.08
C ARG A 123 -11.78 -3.57 3.45
N ALA A 124 -12.62 -3.28 4.44
CA ALA A 124 -12.17 -3.00 5.80
C ALA A 124 -11.54 -4.25 6.44
N LEU A 125 -12.17 -5.41 6.27
CA LEU A 125 -11.68 -6.69 6.78
C LEU A 125 -10.36 -7.07 6.09
N LEU A 126 -10.25 -6.84 4.79
CA LEU A 126 -9.00 -7.01 4.04
C LEU A 126 -7.93 -6.01 4.48
N GLY A 127 -8.28 -4.77 4.81
CA GLY A 127 -7.36 -3.77 5.37
C GLY A 127 -6.87 -4.13 6.78
N VAL A 128 -7.74 -4.67 7.63
CA VAL A 128 -7.34 -5.16 8.97
C VAL A 128 -6.46 -6.39 8.83
N PHE A 129 -6.85 -7.34 7.98
CA PHE A 129 -6.00 -8.47 7.60
C PHE A 129 -4.68 -7.94 7.06
N ALA A 130 -4.73 -6.83 6.29
CA ALA A 130 -3.59 -6.14 5.70
C ALA A 130 -2.52 -5.87 6.79
N VAL A 131 -2.92 -5.01 7.72
CA VAL A 131 -2.03 -4.53 8.77
C VAL A 131 -1.58 -5.67 9.69
N ALA A 132 -2.50 -6.56 10.08
CA ALA A 132 -2.20 -7.66 10.99
C ALA A 132 -1.15 -8.61 10.40
N PHE A 133 -1.32 -9.04 9.16
CA PHE A 133 -0.37 -9.93 8.50
C PHE A 133 1.01 -9.27 8.32
N GLY A 134 1.04 -8.01 7.90
CA GLY A 134 2.27 -7.22 7.78
C GLY A 134 3.03 -7.12 9.11
N ALA A 135 2.32 -6.89 10.21
CA ALA A 135 2.91 -6.86 11.54
C ALA A 135 3.48 -8.23 11.96
N THR A 136 2.74 -9.33 11.73
CA THR A 136 3.28 -10.69 11.98
C THR A 136 4.51 -10.97 11.13
N LEU A 137 4.53 -10.56 9.87
CA LEU A 137 5.67 -10.78 8.96
C LEU A 137 6.90 -10.01 9.44
N LEU A 138 6.75 -8.75 9.86
CA LEU A 138 7.83 -7.97 10.47
C LEU A 138 8.35 -8.59 11.76
N ALA A 139 7.46 -9.02 12.66
CA ALA A 139 7.84 -9.68 13.90
C ALA A 139 8.62 -10.98 13.62
N THR A 140 8.20 -11.72 12.61
CA THR A 140 8.83 -12.96 12.18
C THR A 140 10.25 -12.72 11.63
N VAL A 141 10.42 -11.68 10.80
CA VAL A 141 11.74 -11.26 10.30
C VAL A 141 12.65 -10.78 11.43
N ALA A 142 12.11 -10.05 12.40
CA ALA A 142 12.86 -9.59 13.57
C ALA A 142 13.37 -10.78 14.41
N LEU A 143 12.51 -11.77 14.67
CA LEU A 143 12.87 -13.00 15.37
C LEU A 143 13.94 -13.81 14.61
N ALA A 144 13.82 -13.91 13.29
CA ALA A 144 14.83 -14.58 12.47
C ALA A 144 16.20 -13.86 12.55
N THR A 145 16.20 -12.53 12.46
CA THR A 145 17.42 -11.72 12.60
C THR A 145 18.08 -11.90 13.96
N LEU A 146 17.30 -11.89 15.05
CA LEU A 146 17.78 -12.15 16.41
C LEU A 146 18.37 -13.57 16.56
N ALA A 147 17.72 -14.58 15.97
CA ALA A 147 18.22 -15.95 15.98
C ALA A 147 19.58 -16.05 15.26
N VAL A 148 19.72 -15.42 14.09
CA VAL A 148 21.00 -15.36 13.35
C VAL A 148 22.08 -14.66 14.18
N ALA A 149 21.77 -13.52 14.78
CA ALA A 149 22.71 -12.77 15.63
C ALA A 149 23.20 -13.60 16.82
N LYS A 150 22.34 -14.47 17.38
CA LYS A 150 22.69 -15.38 18.48
C LYS A 150 23.57 -16.55 18.04
N ILE A 151 23.39 -17.05 16.82
CA ILE A 151 24.15 -18.18 16.26
C ILE A 151 25.53 -17.73 15.74
N LEU A 152 25.63 -16.49 15.25
CA LEU A 152 26.83 -15.97 14.59
C LEU A 152 28.14 -16.08 15.42
N PRO A 153 28.17 -15.77 16.73
CA PRO A 153 29.39 -15.88 17.53
C PRO A 153 29.88 -17.33 17.66
N ARG A 154 28.94 -18.28 17.80
CA ARG A 154 29.27 -19.72 17.92
C ARG A 154 29.85 -20.25 16.61
N VAL A 155 29.25 -19.84 15.48
CA VAL A 155 29.76 -20.19 14.14
C VAL A 155 31.14 -19.59 13.93
N HIS A 156 31.35 -18.33 14.30
CA HIS A 156 32.65 -17.66 14.19
C HIS A 156 33.73 -18.37 15.02
N HIS A 157 33.42 -18.76 16.26
CA HIS A 157 34.35 -19.45 17.13
C HIS A 157 34.72 -20.84 16.58
N GLY A 158 33.74 -21.62 16.12
CA GLY A 158 33.98 -22.94 15.53
C GLY A 158 34.70 -22.88 14.17
N LEU A 159 34.53 -21.80 13.41
CA LEU A 159 35.32 -21.53 12.20
C LEU A 159 36.77 -21.21 12.55
N ARG A 160 36.98 -20.35 13.55
CA ARG A 160 38.32 -19.93 13.98
C ARG A 160 39.13 -21.11 14.51
N GLU A 161 38.53 -21.99 15.31
CA GLU A 161 39.18 -23.22 15.79
C GLU A 161 39.63 -24.12 14.65
N ARG A 162 38.79 -24.30 13.61
CA ARG A 162 39.15 -25.16 12.47
C ARG A 162 40.18 -24.54 11.54
N LEU A 163 40.16 -23.23 11.36
CA LEU A 163 41.19 -22.53 10.60
C LEU A 163 42.57 -22.68 11.24
N LEU A 164 42.64 -22.89 12.56
CA LEU A 164 43.92 -23.19 13.24
C LEU A 164 44.47 -24.59 12.91
N PHE A 165 43.63 -25.56 12.54
CA PHE A 165 44.04 -26.93 12.19
C PHE A 165 44.39 -27.13 10.70
N LEU A 166 44.08 -26.16 9.83
CA LEU A 166 44.48 -26.22 8.43
C LEU A 166 45.97 -25.91 8.26
N PRO A 167 46.68 -26.60 7.33
CA PRO A 167 48.03 -26.21 6.91
C PRO A 167 48.04 -24.75 6.46
N ALA A 168 49.14 -24.05 6.72
CA ALA A 168 49.25 -22.61 6.45
C ALA A 168 48.96 -22.28 4.97
N GLU A 169 49.29 -23.17 4.04
CA GLU A 169 49.04 -22.95 2.60
C GLU A 169 47.54 -22.96 2.24
N LEU A 170 46.70 -23.66 3.00
CA LEU A 170 45.27 -23.79 2.72
C LEU A 170 44.40 -22.77 3.47
N ARG A 171 44.93 -22.14 4.53
CA ARG A 171 44.17 -21.15 5.32
C ARG A 171 43.73 -19.95 4.51
N SER A 172 44.60 -19.41 3.66
CA SER A 172 44.32 -18.24 2.83
C SER A 172 43.27 -18.55 1.76
N GLY A 173 43.41 -19.70 1.08
CA GLY A 173 42.48 -20.12 0.03
C GLY A 173 41.08 -20.42 0.54
N VAL A 174 40.96 -21.16 1.65
CA VAL A 174 39.64 -21.48 2.25
C VAL A 174 38.99 -20.25 2.86
N ALA A 175 39.74 -19.37 3.53
CA ALA A 175 39.20 -18.11 4.05
C ALA A 175 38.66 -17.21 2.92
N LEU A 176 39.41 -17.10 1.82
CA LEU A 176 38.98 -16.37 0.63
C LEU A 176 37.73 -16.98 0.00
N LEU A 177 37.65 -18.30 -0.15
CA LEU A 177 36.46 -18.97 -0.71
C LEU A 177 35.22 -18.79 0.18
N THR A 178 35.38 -18.86 1.50
CA THR A 178 34.25 -18.75 2.43
C THR A 178 33.68 -17.32 2.48
N ILE A 179 34.50 -16.31 2.22
CA ILE A 179 34.09 -14.89 2.16
C ILE A 179 33.65 -14.50 0.75
N ALA A 180 34.39 -14.92 -0.28
CA ALA A 180 34.16 -14.53 -1.66
C ALA A 180 32.92 -15.18 -2.26
N LEU A 181 32.61 -16.44 -1.92
CA LEU A 181 31.45 -17.14 -2.47
C LEU A 181 30.11 -16.44 -2.11
N PRO A 182 29.81 -16.10 -0.85
CA PRO A 182 28.60 -15.34 -0.52
C PRO A 182 28.62 -13.91 -1.08
N LEU A 183 29.80 -13.28 -1.20
CA LEU A 183 29.91 -11.93 -1.78
C LEU A 183 29.62 -11.93 -3.30
N LEU A 184 30.08 -12.97 -4.01
CA LEU A 184 29.88 -13.13 -5.46
C LEU A 184 28.42 -13.50 -5.80
N VAL A 185 27.78 -14.28 -4.93
CA VAL A 185 26.32 -14.50 -4.97
C VAL A 185 25.55 -13.21 -4.63
N ALA A 186 26.03 -12.43 -3.67
CA ALA A 186 25.41 -11.15 -3.30
C ALA A 186 25.48 -10.09 -4.43
N LEU A 187 26.54 -10.09 -5.23
CA LEU A 187 26.72 -9.16 -6.35
C LEU A 187 25.86 -9.50 -7.59
N THR A 188 25.38 -10.74 -7.70
CA THR A 188 24.61 -11.20 -8.87
C THR A 188 23.09 -11.12 -8.67
N LEU A 189 22.65 -10.76 -7.47
CA LEU A 189 21.25 -10.73 -7.09
C LEU A 189 20.84 -9.34 -6.61
N PRO A 190 19.55 -8.97 -6.74
CA PRO A 190 19.00 -7.79 -6.08
C PRO A 190 19.40 -7.77 -4.59
N PRO A 191 19.70 -6.61 -3.98
CA PRO A 191 20.28 -6.53 -2.63
C PRO A 191 19.45 -7.25 -1.56
N THR A 192 18.13 -7.37 -1.76
CA THR A 192 17.23 -8.15 -0.90
C THR A 192 17.40 -9.67 -1.05
N ALA A 193 17.69 -10.16 -2.25
CA ALA A 193 17.97 -11.56 -2.53
C ALA A 193 19.41 -11.95 -2.13
N ALA A 194 20.37 -11.04 -2.30
CA ALA A 194 21.76 -11.22 -1.90
C ALA A 194 21.93 -11.63 -0.42
N VAL A 195 21.28 -10.89 0.47
CA VAL A 195 21.29 -11.16 1.93
C VAL A 195 20.63 -12.50 2.24
N PHE A 196 19.51 -12.79 1.57
CA PHE A 196 18.79 -14.06 1.72
C PHE A 196 19.66 -15.28 1.35
N TRP A 197 20.35 -15.23 0.21
CA TRP A 197 21.19 -16.34 -0.24
C TRP A 197 22.46 -16.50 0.59
N ALA A 198 23.08 -15.39 1.02
CA ALA A 198 24.23 -15.44 1.93
C ALA A 198 23.87 -16.14 3.26
N LEU A 199 22.70 -15.82 3.83
CA LEU A 199 22.18 -16.49 5.01
C LEU A 199 21.87 -17.97 4.76
N LEU A 200 21.26 -18.30 3.62
CA LEU A 200 20.93 -19.66 3.22
C LEU A 200 22.20 -20.53 3.11
N PHE A 201 23.23 -20.06 2.40
CA PHE A 201 24.49 -20.78 2.25
C PHE A 201 25.27 -20.90 3.56
N GLY A 202 25.26 -19.86 4.40
CA GLY A 202 25.84 -19.92 5.74
C GLY A 202 25.16 -20.98 6.62
N LEU A 203 23.84 -21.09 6.54
CA LEU A 203 23.06 -22.06 7.30
C LEU A 203 23.26 -23.50 6.78
N VAL A 204 23.27 -23.69 5.46
CA VAL A 204 23.52 -24.99 4.82
C VAL A 204 24.95 -25.47 5.07
N GLY A 205 25.95 -24.57 4.98
CA GLY A 205 27.35 -24.90 5.24
C GLY A 205 27.66 -25.26 6.70
N THR A 206 26.83 -24.81 7.64
CA THR A 206 26.96 -25.12 9.07
C THR A 206 26.01 -26.24 9.55
N TRP A 207 25.10 -26.71 8.68
CA TRP A 207 24.01 -27.62 9.00
C TRP A 207 24.43 -28.92 9.70
N THR A 208 25.54 -29.52 9.24
CA THR A 208 26.04 -30.79 9.80
C THR A 208 26.59 -30.66 11.22
N ARG A 209 26.83 -29.43 11.69
CA ARG A 209 27.48 -29.13 12.97
C ARG A 209 26.53 -28.65 14.07
N LEU A 210 25.29 -28.32 13.72
CA LEU A 210 24.29 -27.88 14.68
C LEU A 210 23.80 -29.06 15.53
N ASP A 211 23.55 -28.82 16.81
CA ASP A 211 22.88 -29.81 17.67
C ASP A 211 21.43 -30.04 17.22
N ARG A 212 20.80 -31.16 17.61
CA ARG A 212 19.40 -31.47 17.21
C ARG A 212 18.42 -30.32 17.50
N GLY A 213 18.58 -29.62 18.63
CA GLY A 213 17.78 -28.45 18.97
C GLY A 213 18.04 -27.26 18.05
N GLU A 214 19.31 -26.97 17.76
CA GLU A 214 19.72 -25.87 16.89
C GLU A 214 19.36 -26.13 15.42
N ARG A 215 19.40 -27.39 14.96
CA ARG A 215 18.89 -27.78 13.63
C ARG A 215 17.41 -27.48 13.49
N ARG A 216 16.59 -27.74 14.51
CA ARG A 216 15.16 -27.40 14.46
C ARG A 216 14.95 -25.90 14.32
N VAL A 217 15.69 -25.09 15.09
CA VAL A 217 15.64 -23.61 14.98
C VAL A 217 16.12 -23.16 13.60
N GLY A 218 17.18 -23.78 13.06
CA GLY A 218 17.68 -23.53 11.71
C GLY A 218 16.66 -23.88 10.62
N VAL A 219 15.99 -25.04 10.70
CA VAL A 219 14.91 -25.42 9.77
C VAL A 219 13.81 -24.37 9.81
N VAL A 220 13.35 -24.00 11.01
CA VAL A 220 12.25 -23.03 11.17
C VAL A 220 12.66 -21.68 10.60
N ALA A 221 13.85 -21.17 10.91
CA ALA A 221 14.36 -19.92 10.37
C ALA A 221 14.47 -19.95 8.83
N LEU A 222 14.95 -21.06 8.25
CA LEU A 222 15.08 -21.24 6.80
C LEU A 222 13.72 -21.28 6.10
N VAL A 223 12.78 -22.09 6.62
CA VAL A 223 11.41 -22.17 6.09
C VAL A 223 10.73 -20.81 6.18
N THR A 224 10.93 -20.11 7.29
CA THR A 224 10.40 -18.77 7.51
C THR A 224 10.98 -17.76 6.52
N LEU A 225 12.30 -17.75 6.34
CA LEU A 225 12.98 -16.89 5.37
C LEU A 225 12.53 -17.18 3.93
N LEU A 226 12.29 -18.45 3.57
CA LEU A 226 11.79 -18.85 2.25
C LEU A 226 10.32 -18.48 2.05
N ALA A 227 9.49 -18.65 3.07
CA ALA A 227 8.06 -18.35 3.03
C ALA A 227 7.79 -16.85 3.01
N THR A 228 8.62 -16.05 3.69
CA THR A 228 8.45 -14.59 3.82
C THR A 228 8.34 -13.85 2.48
N PRO A 229 9.24 -14.01 1.49
CA PRO A 229 9.12 -13.32 0.20
C PRO A 229 7.95 -13.83 -0.65
N ILE A 230 7.58 -15.11 -0.53
CA ILE A 230 6.39 -15.66 -1.21
C ILE A 230 5.12 -15.06 -0.59
N ALA A 231 5.06 -15.03 0.74
CA ALA A 231 4.01 -14.38 1.50
C ALA A 231 3.91 -12.89 1.17
N LEU A 232 5.03 -12.17 1.14
CA LEU A 232 5.11 -10.75 0.79
C LEU A 232 4.75 -10.48 -0.68
N SER A 233 5.07 -11.41 -1.59
CA SER A 233 4.67 -11.31 -3.00
C SER A 233 3.19 -11.59 -3.21
N ALA A 234 2.64 -12.61 -2.54
CA ALA A 234 1.22 -12.89 -2.55
C ALA A 234 0.46 -11.73 -1.92
N TRP A 235 1.04 -11.17 -0.86
CA TRP A 235 0.56 -10.01 -0.17
C TRP A 235 0.42 -8.77 -1.04
N THR A 236 1.50 -8.33 -1.70
CA THR A 236 1.48 -7.13 -2.53
C THR A 236 0.52 -7.28 -3.71
N ARG A 237 0.44 -8.48 -4.31
CA ARG A 237 -0.51 -8.78 -5.39
C ARG A 237 -1.96 -8.81 -4.94
N LEU A 238 -2.24 -9.28 -3.73
CA LEU A 238 -3.59 -9.27 -3.15
C LEU A 238 -3.96 -7.89 -2.63
N GLY A 239 -2.99 -7.11 -2.13
CA GLY A 239 -3.17 -5.79 -1.52
C GLY A 239 -3.31 -4.65 -2.51
N ASP A 240 -2.58 -4.66 -3.63
CA ASP A 240 -2.63 -3.61 -4.67
C ASP A 240 -4.05 -3.28 -5.19
N PRO A 241 -4.94 -4.25 -5.47
CA PRO A 241 -6.30 -3.93 -5.89
C PRO A 241 -7.18 -3.38 -4.76
N LEU A 242 -6.76 -3.51 -3.50
CA LEU A 242 -7.54 -3.15 -2.30
C LEU A 242 -7.11 -1.82 -1.68
N LEU A 243 -5.82 -1.52 -1.77
CA LEU A 243 -5.19 -0.28 -1.35
C LEU A 243 -4.36 0.23 -2.56
N PRO A 244 -5.01 0.87 -3.56
CA PRO A 244 -4.25 1.44 -4.66
C PRO A 244 -3.15 2.33 -4.07
N GLY A 245 -1.92 2.24 -4.56
CA GLY A 245 -0.76 2.93 -3.98
C GLY A 245 -0.95 4.43 -3.75
N SER A 246 -1.89 5.07 -4.46
CA SER A 246 -2.36 6.43 -4.21
C SER A 246 -2.92 6.66 -2.80
N TYR A 247 -3.51 5.64 -2.15
CA TYR A 247 -4.05 5.72 -0.80
C TYR A 247 -2.93 5.80 0.26
N LEU A 248 -1.86 5.02 0.10
CA LEU A 248 -0.69 5.08 0.98
C LEU A 248 0.07 6.40 0.81
N TYR A 249 0.23 6.90 -0.42
CA TYR A 249 0.79 8.23 -0.67
C TYR A 249 -0.09 9.34 -0.08
N SER A 250 -1.42 9.24 -0.19
CA SER A 250 -2.32 10.25 0.39
C SER A 250 -2.32 10.26 1.92
N LEU A 251 -2.14 9.10 2.57
CA LEU A 251 -1.98 9.01 4.02
C LEU A 251 -0.63 9.55 4.49
N TRP A 252 0.43 9.29 3.70
CA TRP A 252 1.76 9.83 3.96
C TRP A 252 1.79 11.36 3.85
N ASP A 253 1.20 11.93 2.80
CA ASP A 253 1.09 13.39 2.62
C ASP A 253 0.22 14.05 3.70
N LEU A 254 -0.81 13.36 4.19
CA LEU A 254 -1.62 13.82 5.32
C LEU A 254 -0.80 13.91 6.61
N GLN A 255 0.07 12.93 6.86
CA GLN A 255 0.91 12.91 8.05
C GLN A 255 2.00 13.99 7.99
N VAL A 256 2.64 14.16 6.83
CA VAL A 256 3.64 15.23 6.60
C VAL A 256 3.00 16.62 6.70
N GLY A 257 1.76 16.80 6.22
CA GLY A 257 1.02 18.06 6.32
C GLY A 257 0.59 18.43 7.76
N ILE A 258 0.27 17.44 8.59
CA ILE A 258 -0.06 17.63 10.02
C ILE A 258 1.20 18.06 10.80
N ASP A 259 2.36 17.46 10.52
CA ASP A 259 3.62 17.81 11.20
C ASP A 259 4.14 19.20 10.80
N ALA A 260 3.95 19.59 9.53
CA ALA A 260 4.32 20.91 9.03
C ALA A 260 3.46 22.04 9.63
N THR A 261 2.19 21.76 9.97
CA THR A 261 1.30 22.74 10.62
C THR A 261 1.43 22.77 12.14
N ALA A 262 1.84 21.66 12.76
CA ALA A 262 2.20 21.62 14.17
C ALA A 262 3.44 22.48 14.48
N THR A 263 4.40 22.52 13.55
CA THR A 263 5.63 23.32 13.67
C THR A 263 5.41 24.81 13.37
N SER A 264 4.52 25.17 12.43
CA SER A 264 4.25 26.59 12.12
C SER A 264 3.44 27.35 13.19
N ASN A 265 2.71 26.64 14.05
CA ASN A 265 1.91 27.27 15.12
C ASN A 265 2.71 27.53 16.42
N VAL A 266 3.95 27.07 16.52
CA VAL A 266 4.80 27.30 17.70
C VAL A 266 5.46 28.69 17.66
N ASP A 267 5.69 29.27 16.49
CA ASP A 267 6.37 30.57 16.36
C ASP A 267 5.46 31.81 16.48
N THR A 268 4.13 31.65 16.43
CA THR A 268 3.20 32.81 16.50
C THR A 268 2.77 33.19 17.93
N ASN A 269 3.15 32.40 18.94
CA ASN A 269 2.89 32.69 20.36
C ASN A 269 4.12 33.19 21.12
N ALA A 270 5.19 33.62 20.43
CA ALA A 270 6.30 34.29 21.10
C ALA A 270 5.77 35.57 21.78
N PRO A 271 5.90 35.71 23.12
CA PRO A 271 5.39 36.87 23.84
C PRO A 271 6.11 38.11 23.31
N LYS A 272 5.31 39.08 22.85
CA LYS A 272 5.78 40.42 22.47
C LYS A 272 6.55 40.99 23.67
N SER A 273 7.87 40.99 23.58
CA SER A 273 8.73 41.65 24.57
C SER A 273 8.31 43.11 24.65
N ALA A 274 7.80 43.50 25.81
CA ALA A 274 7.47 44.88 26.12
C ALA A 274 8.74 45.73 25.97
N GLU A 275 8.72 46.68 25.04
CA GLU A 275 9.75 47.71 24.95
C GLU A 275 9.56 48.72 26.10
N PRO A 276 10.65 49.20 26.71
CA PRO A 276 10.65 50.18 27.80
C PRO A 276 10.29 51.60 27.34
#